data_AF-A0A2G9TXD5-F1
#
_entry.id   AF-A0A2G9TXD5-F1
#
_cell.length_a   1.000
_cell.length_b   1.000
_cell.length_c   1.000
_cell.angle_alpha   90.00
_cell.angle_beta   90.00
_cell.angle_gamma   90.00
#
_symmetry.space_group_name_H-M   'P 1'
#
loop_
_entity.id
_entity.type
_entity.pdbx_description
1 polymer ?
#
loop_
_entity_poly.entity_id
_entity_poly.type
_entity_poly.pdbx_seq_one_letter_code
_entity_poly.pdbx_strand_id
1 'polypeptide(L)'
;MKSLGGELNCDPDVMKPSATVPVDVNKVRPADIKVIAAMGDSIMVGAWSTNFLDDKSVFFPGNSFAIGGDETVHEHITLANILREFNSAILGASRGEGLYNTEFNVAETTPSEKYKEKIEEAISILRKNLNRTIISVVSIWNSQLTYDAASLIENG
;
A
#
# COMPACT_ATOMS: atom_id res chain seq x y z
N MET A 1 -19.15 -9.19 -4.61
CA MET A 1 -19.13 -8.47 -5.91
C MET A 1 -17.80 -8.79 -6.59
N LYS A 2 -17.71 -8.91 -7.92
CA LYS A 2 -16.40 -9.14 -8.57
C LYS A 2 -15.57 -7.85 -8.41
N SER A 3 -14.40 -7.92 -7.79
CA SER A 3 -13.44 -6.82 -7.81
C SER A 3 -12.82 -6.68 -9.20
N LEU A 4 -12.24 -5.50 -9.47
CA LEU A 4 -11.50 -5.26 -10.69
C LEU A 4 -10.13 -5.97 -10.57
N GLY A 5 -9.95 -6.99 -11.38
CA GLY A 5 -8.67 -7.66 -11.62
C GLY A 5 -7.99 -7.17 -12.89
N GLY A 6 -6.73 -7.52 -13.07
CA GLY A 6 -5.94 -7.20 -14.26
C GLY A 6 -4.84 -8.23 -14.52
N GLU A 7 -4.33 -8.24 -15.75
CA GLU A 7 -3.23 -9.11 -16.18
C GLU A 7 -2.10 -8.24 -16.72
N LEU A 8 -0.86 -8.50 -16.29
CA LEU A 8 0.33 -7.79 -16.74
C LEU A 8 1.02 -8.56 -17.86
N ASN A 9 0.75 -8.16 -19.10
CA ASN A 9 1.39 -8.73 -20.28
C ASN A 9 2.74 -8.03 -20.55
N CYS A 10 3.76 -8.37 -19.77
CA CYS A 10 5.12 -7.84 -19.90
C CYS A 10 6.09 -8.90 -20.44
N ASP A 11 7.18 -8.46 -21.06
CA ASP A 11 8.29 -9.36 -21.40
C ASP A 11 8.88 -9.95 -20.10
N PRO A 12 9.02 -11.29 -19.97
CA PRO A 12 9.58 -11.92 -18.77
C PRO A 12 10.96 -11.37 -18.37
N ASP A 13 11.76 -10.89 -19.33
CA ASP A 13 13.07 -10.33 -19.03
C ASP A 13 13.02 -8.96 -18.32
N VAL A 14 11.98 -8.17 -18.56
CA VAL A 14 11.78 -6.90 -17.84
C VAL A 14 11.13 -7.09 -16.48
N MET A 15 10.51 -8.25 -16.25
CA MET A 15 9.93 -8.61 -14.96
C MET A 15 10.96 -9.16 -13.96
N LYS A 16 12.15 -9.57 -14.43
CA LYS A 16 13.22 -10.09 -13.57
C LYS A 16 13.89 -8.99 -12.75
N PRO A 17 14.40 -9.32 -11.55
CA PRO A 17 15.21 -8.39 -10.76
C PRO A 17 16.47 -7.99 -11.51
N SER A 18 17.07 -6.88 -11.09
CA SER A 18 18.36 -6.44 -11.60
C SER A 18 19.44 -7.47 -11.27
N ALA A 19 20.44 -7.60 -12.15
CA ALA A 19 21.55 -8.55 -11.95
C ALA A 19 22.34 -8.31 -10.65
N THR A 20 22.34 -7.07 -10.17
CA THR A 20 22.91 -6.66 -8.89
C THR A 20 21.94 -5.70 -8.20
N VAL A 21 22.04 -5.59 -6.86
CA VAL A 21 21.23 -4.64 -6.08
C VAL A 21 21.46 -3.23 -6.61
N PRO A 22 20.42 -2.53 -7.11
CA PRO A 22 20.58 -1.21 -7.71
C PRO A 22 21.18 -0.21 -6.73
N VAL A 23 22.16 0.53 -7.24
CA VAL A 23 22.84 1.60 -6.51
C VAL A 23 22.29 2.99 -6.88
N ASP A 24 21.58 3.06 -8.00
CA ASP A 24 20.97 4.26 -8.59
C ASP A 24 19.45 4.05 -8.64
N VAL A 25 18.70 5.02 -8.14
CA VAL A 25 17.23 4.98 -8.13
C VAL A 25 16.64 4.84 -9.54
N ASN A 26 17.32 5.38 -10.55
CA ASN A 26 16.88 5.31 -11.95
C ASN A 26 17.06 3.92 -12.57
N LYS A 27 17.68 2.97 -11.85
CA LYS A 27 17.92 1.59 -12.30
C LYS A 27 17.11 0.56 -11.52
N VAL A 28 16.30 0.99 -10.56
CA VAL A 28 15.44 0.09 -9.78
C VAL A 28 14.36 -0.48 -10.69
N ARG A 29 14.30 -1.82 -10.77
CA ARG A 29 13.20 -2.54 -11.42
C ARG A 29 12.14 -2.91 -10.39
N PRO A 30 10.88 -3.12 -10.79
CA PRO A 30 9.82 -3.54 -9.87
C PRO A 30 10.19 -4.78 -9.04
N ALA A 31 10.87 -5.76 -9.64
CA ALA A 31 11.32 -6.98 -8.94
C ALA A 31 12.46 -6.76 -7.92
N ASP A 32 13.12 -5.60 -7.94
CA ASP A 32 14.10 -5.24 -6.92
C ASP A 32 13.44 -4.77 -5.60
N ILE A 33 12.14 -4.46 -5.64
CA ILE A 33 11.36 -4.02 -4.48
C ILE A 33 11.06 -5.22 -3.60
N LYS A 34 11.57 -5.19 -2.37
CA LYS A 34 11.46 -6.31 -1.40
C LYS A 34 10.41 -6.09 -0.34
N VAL A 35 10.06 -4.84 -0.08
CA VAL A 35 9.20 -4.42 1.02
C VAL A 35 8.24 -3.37 0.52
N ILE A 36 6.96 -3.54 0.83
CA ILE A 36 5.95 -2.49 0.79
C ILE A 36 5.51 -2.19 2.23
N ALA A 37 5.34 -0.92 2.56
CA ALA A 37 4.90 -0.48 3.86
C ALA A 37 3.92 0.68 3.67
N ALA A 38 3.00 0.84 4.62
CA ALA A 38 1.99 1.88 4.54
C ALA A 38 1.80 2.54 5.89
N MET A 39 1.48 3.82 5.82
CA MET A 39 1.01 4.62 6.94
C MET A 39 -0.08 5.53 6.42
N GLY A 40 -1.09 5.77 7.23
CA GLY A 40 -2.26 6.53 6.86
C GLY A 40 -3.35 6.36 7.89
N ASP A 41 -4.58 6.60 7.47
CA ASP A 41 -5.77 6.58 8.33
C ASP A 41 -6.64 5.35 8.02
N SER A 42 -7.93 5.47 8.30
CA SER A 42 -8.94 4.45 8.05
C SER A 42 -8.98 3.99 6.59
N ILE A 43 -8.64 4.84 5.61
CA ILE A 43 -8.60 4.45 4.19
C ILE A 43 -7.52 3.39 3.98
N MET A 44 -6.39 3.54 4.68
CA MET A 44 -5.25 2.66 4.50
C MET A 44 -5.45 1.26 5.08
N VAL A 45 -6.37 1.10 6.03
CA VAL A 45 -6.84 -0.20 6.57
C VAL A 45 -8.14 -0.70 5.92
N GLY A 46 -8.56 -0.10 4.80
CA GLY A 46 -9.77 -0.52 4.09
C GLY A 46 -11.02 -0.43 4.95
N ALA A 47 -11.13 0.62 5.77
CA ALA A 47 -12.31 0.82 6.61
C ALA A 47 -13.58 0.87 5.76
N TRP A 48 -14.61 0.14 6.19
CA TRP A 48 -15.90 0.00 5.51
C TRP A 48 -15.81 -0.59 4.10
N SER A 49 -14.72 -1.29 3.77
CA SER A 49 -14.61 -2.13 2.56
C SER A 49 -15.37 -3.46 2.73
N THR A 50 -16.59 -3.36 3.26
CA THR A 50 -17.53 -4.46 3.53
C THR A 50 -18.25 -4.91 2.27
N ASN A 51 -18.55 -6.20 2.16
CA ASN A 51 -19.43 -6.74 1.14
C ASN A 51 -20.90 -6.70 1.56
N PHE A 52 -21.17 -6.81 2.86
CA PHE A 52 -22.51 -6.88 3.42
C PHE A 52 -22.66 -5.98 4.64
N LEU A 53 -23.87 -5.51 4.90
CA LEU A 53 -24.17 -4.64 6.04
C LEU A 53 -23.98 -5.34 7.39
N ASP A 54 -24.00 -6.67 7.41
CA ASP A 54 -23.82 -7.52 8.60
C ASP A 54 -22.42 -8.14 8.70
N ASP A 55 -21.46 -7.67 7.90
CA ASP A 55 -20.06 -8.03 8.06
C ASP A 55 -19.60 -7.75 9.50
N LYS A 56 -18.89 -8.71 10.09
CA LYS A 56 -18.49 -8.67 11.52
C LYS A 56 -17.36 -7.68 11.78
N SER A 57 -16.61 -7.32 10.75
CA SER A 57 -15.52 -6.36 10.79
C SER A 57 -15.89 -5.10 10.01
N VAL A 58 -15.39 -3.96 10.48
CA VAL A 58 -15.43 -2.70 9.74
C VAL A 58 -14.09 -2.36 9.10
N PHE A 59 -13.07 -3.21 9.27
CA PHE A 59 -11.72 -3.03 8.73
C PHE A 59 -11.33 -4.23 7.87
N PHE A 60 -10.80 -3.97 6.68
CA PHE A 60 -10.38 -4.98 5.70
C PHE A 60 -9.04 -4.56 5.10
N PRO A 61 -7.95 -4.61 5.89
CA PRO A 61 -6.66 -4.13 5.42
C PRO A 61 -6.14 -4.96 4.23
N GLY A 62 -6.57 -6.22 4.08
CA GLY A 62 -6.31 -7.04 2.89
C GLY A 62 -6.87 -6.48 1.58
N ASN A 63 -7.90 -5.64 1.64
CA ASN A 63 -8.53 -4.96 0.50
C ASN A 63 -7.98 -3.55 0.25
N SER A 64 -6.99 -3.09 1.03
CA SER A 64 -6.43 -1.76 0.86
C SER A 64 -5.79 -1.62 -0.52
N PHE A 65 -6.20 -0.61 -1.32
CA PHE A 65 -5.64 -0.40 -2.66
C PHE A 65 -4.10 -0.25 -2.64
N ALA A 66 -3.55 0.35 -1.60
CA ALA A 66 -2.12 0.63 -1.53
C ALA A 66 -1.29 -0.55 -0.99
N ILE A 67 -1.80 -1.38 -0.08
CA ILE A 67 -0.98 -2.42 0.57
C ILE A 67 -1.70 -3.76 0.80
N GLY A 68 -2.97 -3.85 0.44
CA GLY A 68 -3.76 -5.07 0.57
C GLY A 68 -3.22 -6.18 -0.31
N GLY A 69 -2.99 -7.35 0.28
CA GLY A 69 -2.40 -8.51 -0.38
C GLY A 69 -3.36 -9.69 -0.52
N ASP A 70 -4.65 -9.48 -0.28
CA ASP A 70 -5.67 -10.51 -0.51
C ASP A 70 -5.89 -10.71 -2.01
N GLU A 71 -6.25 -11.96 -2.38
CA GLU A 71 -6.42 -12.42 -3.76
C GLU A 71 -5.21 -12.16 -4.67
N THR A 72 -5.28 -12.55 -5.94
CA THR A 72 -4.24 -12.26 -6.94
C THR A 72 -4.50 -10.92 -7.67
N VAL A 73 -3.51 -10.40 -8.43
CA VAL A 73 -3.76 -9.21 -9.27
C VAL A 73 -4.87 -9.43 -10.31
N HIS A 74 -5.07 -10.68 -10.72
CA HIS A 74 -6.11 -11.12 -11.66
C HIS A 74 -7.52 -11.00 -11.09
N GLU A 75 -7.64 -10.91 -9.76
CA GLU A 75 -8.91 -10.86 -9.04
C GLU A 75 -9.09 -9.50 -8.35
N HIS A 76 -8.02 -8.93 -7.80
CA HIS A 76 -8.05 -7.69 -7.04
C HIS A 76 -6.76 -6.89 -7.25
N ILE A 77 -6.87 -5.77 -7.97
CA ILE A 77 -5.71 -4.90 -8.21
C ILE A 77 -5.42 -4.04 -6.97
N THR A 78 -4.22 -4.24 -6.42
CA THR A 78 -3.59 -3.36 -5.42
C THR A 78 -2.14 -3.14 -5.80
N LEU A 79 -1.48 -2.12 -5.24
CA LEU A 79 -0.04 -1.96 -5.45
C LEU A 79 0.76 -3.16 -4.91
N ALA A 80 0.35 -3.75 -3.79
CA ALA A 80 1.00 -4.94 -3.25
C ALA A 80 0.86 -6.16 -4.18
N ASN A 81 -0.33 -6.40 -4.74
CA ASN A 81 -0.57 -7.49 -5.68
C ASN A 81 0.18 -7.28 -6.99
N ILE A 82 0.22 -6.05 -7.52
CA ILE A 82 1.04 -5.70 -8.69
C ILE A 82 2.51 -6.00 -8.43
N LEU A 83 3.08 -5.52 -7.32
CA LEU A 83 4.48 -5.76 -7.00
C LEU A 83 4.79 -7.26 -6.80
N ARG A 84 3.81 -8.03 -6.30
CA ARG A 84 3.95 -9.47 -6.10
C ARG A 84 4.07 -10.24 -7.40
N GLU A 85 3.55 -9.73 -8.52
CA GLU A 85 3.79 -10.31 -9.86
C GLU A 85 5.27 -10.22 -10.27
N PHE A 86 5.97 -9.18 -9.84
CA PHE A 86 7.40 -9.00 -10.11
C PHE A 86 8.30 -9.68 -9.08
N ASN A 87 7.86 -9.71 -7.81
CA ASN A 87 8.57 -10.35 -6.72
C ASN A 87 7.58 -11.04 -5.78
N SER A 88 7.42 -12.36 -5.96
CA SER A 88 6.52 -13.17 -5.14
C SER A 88 6.91 -13.23 -3.66
N ALA A 89 8.14 -12.83 -3.31
CA ALA A 89 8.64 -12.78 -1.94
C ALA A 89 8.55 -11.38 -1.31
N ILE A 90 7.78 -10.45 -1.90
CA ILE A 90 7.55 -9.13 -1.31
C ILE A 90 6.93 -9.23 0.09
N LEU A 91 7.45 -8.43 1.02
CA LEU A 91 7.01 -8.39 2.42
C LEU A 91 6.16 -7.15 2.70
N GLY A 92 5.28 -7.27 3.70
CA GLY A 92 4.57 -6.14 4.31
C GLY A 92 3.13 -5.92 3.86
N ALA A 93 2.63 -6.70 2.90
CA ALA A 93 1.25 -6.63 2.43
C ALA A 93 0.26 -7.09 3.50
N SER A 94 -0.77 -6.30 3.78
CA SER A 94 -1.82 -6.64 4.75
C SER A 94 -2.76 -7.72 4.20
N ARG A 95 -3.43 -8.47 5.08
CA ARG A 95 -4.35 -9.56 4.69
C ARG A 95 -5.58 -9.65 5.58
N GLY A 96 -6.67 -10.17 5.02
CA GLY A 96 -7.89 -10.48 5.72
C GLY A 96 -8.60 -9.27 6.32
N GLU A 97 -9.47 -9.57 7.28
CA GLU A 97 -10.28 -8.59 8.01
C GLU A 97 -9.79 -8.37 9.45
N GLY A 98 -10.15 -7.22 10.00
CA GLY A 98 -9.71 -6.76 11.31
C GLY A 98 -8.26 -6.27 11.29
N LEU A 99 -7.81 -5.72 12.42
CA LEU A 99 -6.48 -5.12 12.55
C LEU A 99 -5.42 -6.11 13.05
N TYR A 100 -5.65 -7.42 12.84
CA TYR A 100 -4.76 -8.47 13.35
C TYR A 100 -3.65 -8.83 12.37
N ASN A 101 -3.88 -8.67 11.07
CA ASN A 101 -2.95 -9.06 10.01
C ASN A 101 -2.64 -7.90 9.06
N THR A 102 -2.14 -6.80 9.65
CA THR A 102 -1.78 -5.58 8.92
C THR A 102 -0.34 -5.58 8.42
N GLU A 103 0.51 -6.51 8.87
CA GLU A 103 1.93 -6.60 8.51
C GLU A 103 2.68 -5.26 8.67
N PHE A 104 3.11 -4.60 7.59
CA PHE A 104 3.81 -3.31 7.63
C PHE A 104 2.89 -2.11 7.37
N ASN A 105 1.58 -2.31 7.47
CA ASN A 105 0.61 -1.24 7.50
C ASN A 105 0.44 -0.76 8.95
N VAL A 106 1.00 0.40 9.24
CA VAL A 106 0.95 1.05 10.56
C VAL A 106 -0.04 2.22 10.57
N ALA A 107 -1.10 2.11 9.76
CA ALA A 107 -2.11 3.13 9.68
C ALA A 107 -2.86 3.32 11.01
N GLU A 108 -2.95 4.58 11.42
CA GLU A 108 -3.55 5.04 12.66
C GLU A 108 -4.19 6.39 12.38
N THR A 109 -5.40 6.63 12.92
CA THR A 109 -6.04 7.93 12.75
C THR A 109 -5.27 8.98 13.57
N THR A 110 -4.48 9.80 12.88
CA THR A 110 -3.64 10.83 13.49
C THR A 110 -3.74 12.15 12.71
N PRO A 111 -3.61 13.32 13.36
CA PRO A 111 -3.58 14.61 12.68
C PRO A 111 -2.49 14.70 11.61
N SER A 112 -2.74 15.53 10.59
CA SER A 112 -1.84 15.69 9.44
C SER A 112 -0.40 16.05 9.81
N GLU A 113 -0.23 16.85 10.87
CA GLU A 113 1.04 17.31 11.39
C GLU A 113 1.87 16.15 11.95
N LYS A 114 1.20 15.18 12.58
CA LYS A 114 1.85 13.99 13.14
C LYS A 114 2.29 13.01 12.07
N TYR A 115 1.65 12.96 10.90
CA TYR A 115 2.13 12.10 9.81
C TYR A 115 3.53 12.50 9.34
N LYS A 116 3.82 13.79 9.24
CA LYS A 116 5.16 14.25 8.85
C LYS A 116 6.21 13.76 9.84
N GLU A 117 5.97 13.94 11.14
CA GLU A 117 6.87 13.46 12.20
C GLU A 117 7.08 11.94 12.11
N LYS A 118 6.01 11.19 11.88
CA LYS A 118 6.07 9.72 11.72
C LYS A 118 6.85 9.29 10.48
N ILE A 119 6.72 10.00 9.35
CA ILE A 119 7.52 9.72 8.14
C ILE A 119 9.00 9.99 8.43
N GLU A 120 9.32 11.12 9.06
CA GLU A 120 10.70 11.48 9.41
C GLU A 120 11.31 10.46 10.38
N GLU A 121 10.54 10.02 11.38
CA GLU A 121 10.91 8.95 12.32
C GLU A 121 11.18 7.63 11.58
N ALA A 122 10.26 7.19 10.72
CA ALA A 122 10.41 5.96 9.94
C ALA A 122 11.66 6.00 9.04
N ILE A 123 11.88 7.10 8.33
CA ILE A 123 13.08 7.28 7.48
C ILE A 123 14.35 7.25 8.33
N SER A 124 14.34 7.89 9.51
CA SER A 124 15.46 7.88 10.44
C SER A 124 15.80 6.46 10.92
N ILE A 125 14.78 5.67 11.30
CA ILE A 125 14.94 4.27 11.70
C ILE A 125 15.52 3.45 10.55
N LEU A 126 14.99 3.60 9.33
CA LEU A 126 15.48 2.87 8.16
C LEU A 126 16.94 3.22 7.85
N ARG A 127 17.31 4.51 7.88
CA ARG A 127 18.69 4.96 7.67
C ARG A 127 19.65 4.44 8.74
N LYS A 128 19.19 4.30 9.98
CA LYS A 128 20.02 3.80 11.09
C LYS A 128 20.27 2.30 11.02
N ASN A 129 19.27 1.53 10.56
CA ASN A 129 19.31 0.07 10.60
C ASN A 129 19.70 -0.58 9.26
N LEU A 130 19.68 0.17 8.16
CA LEU A 130 19.99 -0.34 6.83
C LEU A 130 21.18 0.41 6.25
N ASN A 131 22.25 -0.33 5.94
CA ASN A 131 23.49 0.23 5.36
C ASN A 131 23.23 0.99 4.04
N ARG A 132 22.23 0.55 3.28
CA ARG A 132 21.78 1.19 2.03
C ARG A 132 20.39 0.71 1.66
N THR A 133 19.44 1.65 1.55
CA THR A 133 18.08 1.38 1.08
C THR A 133 17.61 2.53 0.21
N ILE A 134 16.96 2.20 -0.92
CA ILE A 134 16.23 3.17 -1.73
C ILE A 134 14.80 3.21 -1.18
N ILE A 135 14.36 4.39 -0.75
CA ILE A 135 13.00 4.60 -0.22
C ILE A 135 12.25 5.44 -1.25
N SER A 136 11.15 4.88 -1.78
CA SER A 136 10.18 5.62 -2.59
C SER A 136 8.97 5.94 -1.72
N VAL A 137 8.69 7.22 -1.52
CA VAL A 137 7.51 7.67 -0.76
C VAL A 137 6.45 8.09 -1.77
N VAL A 138 5.33 7.36 -1.78
CA VAL A 138 4.18 7.67 -2.63
C VAL A 138 3.07 8.21 -1.74
N SER A 139 2.72 9.48 -1.93
CA SER A 139 1.59 10.10 -1.24
C SER A 139 0.27 9.64 -1.86
N ILE A 140 -0.70 9.31 -1.03
CA ILE A 140 -2.11 9.13 -1.43
C ILE A 140 -2.79 10.51 -1.51
N TRP A 141 -3.94 10.60 -2.20
CA TRP A 141 -4.71 11.84 -2.28
C TRP A 141 -5.11 12.36 -0.89
N ASN A 142 -5.22 13.68 -0.77
CA ASN A 142 -5.68 14.31 0.46
C ASN A 142 -7.19 14.03 0.65
N SER A 143 -7.56 13.29 1.69
CA SER A 143 -8.97 12.98 2.01
C SER A 143 -9.79 14.23 2.35
N GLN A 144 -9.16 15.31 2.83
CA GLN A 144 -9.83 16.60 3.05
C GLN A 144 -10.46 17.14 1.77
N LEU A 145 -9.81 16.94 0.62
CA LEU A 145 -10.36 17.37 -0.67
C LEU A 145 -11.69 16.67 -0.96
N THR A 146 -11.83 15.40 -0.58
CA THR A 146 -13.08 14.65 -0.73
C THR A 146 -14.17 15.17 0.20
N TYR A 147 -13.83 15.49 1.45
CA TYR A 147 -14.76 16.11 2.39
C TYR A 147 -15.22 17.49 1.94
N ASP A 148 -14.30 18.32 1.48
CA ASP A 148 -14.61 19.66 0.98
C ASP A 148 -15.50 19.58 -0.26
N ALA A 149 -15.18 18.68 -1.20
CA ALA A 149 -16.01 18.45 -2.39
C ALA A 149 -17.41 17.94 -2.04
N ALA A 150 -17.53 17.00 -1.09
CA ALA A 150 -18.84 16.52 -0.62
C ALA A 150 -19.63 17.65 0.05
N SER A 151 -18.98 18.47 0.88
CA SER A 151 -19.60 19.63 1.53
C SER A 151 -20.10 20.66 0.51
N LEU A 152 -19.35 20.94 -0.56
CA LEU A 152 -19.80 21.82 -1.64
C LEU A 152 -21.03 21.25 -2.37
N ILE A 153 -21.08 19.94 -2.59
CA ILE A 153 -22.24 19.29 -3.21
C ILE A 153 -23.47 19.36 -2.31
N GLU A 154 -23.29 19.16 -1.00
CA GLU A 154 -24.38 19.12 -0.03
C GLU A 154 -24.87 20.52 0.39
N ASN A 155 -23.96 21.49 0.49
CA ASN A 155 -24.21 22.79 1.11
C ASN A 155 -24.11 23.99 0.15
N GLY A 156 -23.56 23.81 -1.06
CA GLY A 156 -23.39 24.87 -2.08
C GLY A 156 -22.09 25.65 -1.95
#